data_AF-R7V514-F1
#
_entry.id   AF-R7V514-F1
#
_cell.length_a   1.000
_cell.length_b   1.000
_cell.length_c   1.000
_cell.angle_alpha   90.00
_cell.angle_beta   90.00
_cell.angle_gamma   90.00
#
_symmetry.space_group_name_H-M   'P 1'
#
loop_
_entity.id
_entity.type
_entity.pdbx_description
1 polymer ?
#
loop_
_entity_poly.entity_id
_entity_poly.type
_entity_poly.pdbx_seq_one_letter_code
_entity_poly.pdbx_strand_id
1 'polypeptide(L)'
;MSSSSQLDAYVFETKAVNTSGDVPITIVIPLRNDIHAITLDQNFTFEDRTPNVRDIHPKELTVHGGTKLTVVGSNFEAESNPQMNLTQKAISTLDGTKTFDEVKYPPTPCSVLKQSEMTCKTPELQLPSSKEFGSFKAEYRFGFIFDGFQEAHDVEGNITSEITVEITVVELHSISEHHWPPYDATKRQPLNIEISWGHFQHEAVVRVGGIRSNITERLVNRLLFLPPDEAQLNPESGCKNSNEAHSVEVAAGNTNQRVGCLTYDPDDDTPLRMILVFAVCGVVAVVVVVSIIAFYIVQKRKNKDGE
;
A
#
# COMPACT_ATOMS: atom_id res chain seq x y z
N MET A 1 -23.77 -44.76 22.03
CA MET A 1 -23.59 -43.32 22.33
C MET A 1 -22.16 -43.14 22.81
N SER A 2 -21.29 -42.64 21.93
CA SER A 2 -19.88 -42.38 22.26
C SER A 2 -19.75 -40.90 22.61
N SER A 3 -19.65 -40.57 23.90
CA SER A 3 -19.39 -39.19 24.32
C SER A 3 -17.91 -38.88 24.11
N SER A 4 -17.62 -38.10 23.08
CA SER A 4 -16.33 -37.43 22.91
C SER A 4 -16.18 -36.41 24.05
N SER A 5 -15.42 -36.75 25.09
CA SER A 5 -14.98 -35.77 26.10
C SER A 5 -13.97 -34.84 25.44
N GLN A 6 -14.41 -33.65 25.08
CA GLN A 6 -13.55 -32.57 24.63
C GLN A 6 -12.73 -32.13 25.85
N LEU A 7 -11.43 -32.44 25.87
CA LEU A 7 -10.52 -31.99 26.92
C LEU A 7 -10.36 -30.48 26.80
N ASP A 8 -10.67 -29.74 27.86
CA ASP A 8 -10.42 -28.31 27.92
C ASP A 8 -8.91 -28.06 27.95
N ALA A 9 -8.42 -27.20 27.06
CA ALA A 9 -7.02 -26.80 27.04
C ALA A 9 -6.75 -25.80 28.18
N TYR A 10 -5.76 -26.11 29.03
CA TYR A 10 -5.21 -25.16 29.99
C TYR A 10 -4.06 -24.40 29.33
N VAL A 11 -4.17 -23.07 29.29
CA VAL A 11 -3.14 -22.17 28.74
C VAL A 11 -2.39 -21.51 29.88
N PHE A 12 -1.06 -21.56 29.82
CA PHE A 12 -0.18 -20.96 30.82
C PHE A 12 0.81 -20.03 30.11
N GLU A 13 1.11 -18.89 30.73
CA GLU A 13 2.16 -17.98 30.28
C GLU A 13 3.43 -18.20 31.11
N THR A 14 4.56 -18.41 30.43
CA THR A 14 5.87 -18.57 31.08
C THR A 14 6.40 -17.22 31.55
N LYS A 15 7.13 -17.21 32.67
CA LYS A 15 7.92 -16.05 33.06
C LYS A 15 9.20 -15.96 32.23
N ALA A 16 9.71 -14.75 32.03
CA ALA A 16 11.00 -14.53 31.39
C ALA A 16 12.14 -15.22 32.17
N VAL A 17 13.12 -15.75 31.43
CA VAL A 17 14.34 -16.35 31.98
C VAL A 17 15.57 -15.74 31.32
N ASN A 18 16.68 -15.68 32.05
CA ASN A 18 17.91 -15.02 31.60
C ASN A 18 18.87 -15.96 30.86
N THR A 19 18.54 -17.25 30.75
CA THR A 19 19.40 -18.27 30.15
C THR A 19 18.55 -19.26 29.37
N SER A 20 18.98 -19.57 28.16
CA SER A 20 18.40 -20.67 27.39
C SER A 20 18.68 -22.02 28.08
N GLY A 21 17.77 -22.97 27.92
CA GLY A 21 17.88 -24.30 28.49
C GLY A 21 16.55 -25.00 28.70
N ASP A 22 16.65 -26.30 28.97
CA ASP A 22 15.50 -27.16 29.21
C ASP A 22 15.09 -27.10 30.69
N VAL A 23 13.81 -26.83 30.94
CA VAL A 23 13.21 -26.92 32.28
C VAL A 23 12.12 -27.98 32.32
N PRO A 24 12.05 -28.82 33.37
CA PRO A 24 10.98 -29.79 33.51
C PRO A 24 9.66 -29.08 33.84
N ILE A 25 8.56 -29.51 33.21
CA ILE A 25 7.23 -28.95 33.47
C ILE A 25 6.61 -29.68 34.67
N THR A 26 6.29 -28.95 35.73
CA THR A 26 5.60 -29.49 36.90
C THR A 26 4.26 -28.80 37.12
N ILE A 27 3.18 -29.56 37.06
CA ILE A 27 1.81 -29.08 37.33
C ILE A 27 1.48 -29.35 38.78
N VAL A 28 1.10 -28.29 39.51
CA VAL A 28 0.70 -28.38 40.91
C VAL A 28 -0.81 -28.19 41.02
N ILE A 29 -1.50 -29.23 41.47
CA ILE A 29 -2.96 -29.25 41.66
C ILE A 29 -3.26 -29.18 43.16
N PRO A 30 -3.74 -28.03 43.66
CA PRO A 30 -4.17 -27.93 45.05
C PRO A 30 -5.50 -28.66 45.25
N LEU A 31 -5.54 -29.58 46.22
CA LEU A 31 -6.74 -30.28 46.69
C LEU A 31 -7.13 -29.73 48.06
N ARG A 32 -8.36 -30.02 48.53
CA ARG A 32 -8.92 -29.42 49.76
C ARG A 32 -8.01 -29.57 50.99
N ASN A 33 -7.23 -30.65 51.09
CA ASN A 33 -6.34 -30.94 52.21
C ASN A 33 -4.93 -31.42 51.77
N ASP A 34 -4.58 -31.30 50.49
CA ASP A 34 -3.32 -31.86 49.97
C ASP A 34 -2.86 -31.12 48.70
N ILE A 35 -1.62 -31.35 48.28
CA ILE A 35 -1.06 -30.83 47.03
C ILE A 35 -0.56 -32.00 46.21
N HIS A 36 -1.08 -32.14 44.98
CA HIS A 36 -0.57 -33.11 44.03
C HIS A 36 0.31 -32.43 42.99
N ALA A 37 1.58 -32.83 42.91
CA ALA A 37 2.52 -32.34 41.90
C ALA A 37 2.80 -33.45 40.89
N ILE A 38 2.63 -33.12 39.61
CA ILE A 38 2.87 -34.03 38.49
C ILE A 38 3.96 -33.39 37.64
N THR A 39 5.13 -34.02 37.56
CA THR A 39 6.15 -33.67 36.57
C THR A 39 5.84 -34.41 35.29
N LEU A 40 5.75 -33.69 34.19
CA LEU A 40 5.51 -34.27 32.87
C LEU A 40 6.81 -34.89 32.34
N ASP A 41 6.72 -35.94 31.53
CA ASP A 41 7.86 -36.49 30.76
C ASP A 41 8.28 -35.59 29.58
N GLN A 42 7.97 -34.29 29.68
CA GLN A 42 8.22 -33.27 28.68
C GLN A 42 8.90 -32.08 29.37
N ASN A 43 9.97 -31.60 28.75
CA ASN A 43 10.62 -30.37 29.15
C ASN A 43 10.10 -29.22 28.29
N PHE A 44 10.09 -28.03 28.87
CA PHE A 44 9.96 -26.78 28.13
C PHE A 44 11.35 -26.22 27.86
N THR A 45 11.69 -26.01 26.59
CA THR A 45 12.97 -25.41 26.20
C THR A 45 12.82 -23.91 26.07
N PHE A 46 13.57 -23.15 26.87
CA PHE A 46 13.77 -21.74 26.61
C PHE A 46 14.89 -21.60 25.58
N GLU A 47 14.56 -21.08 24.40
CA GLU A 47 15.55 -20.74 23.38
C GLU A 47 15.90 -19.26 23.46
N ASP A 48 17.17 -18.91 23.27
CA ASP A 48 17.56 -17.52 23.10
C ASP A 48 17.18 -17.05 21.70
N ARG A 49 15.96 -16.54 21.59
CA ARG A 49 15.41 -15.97 20.36
C ARG A 49 15.32 -14.45 20.44
N THR A 50 16.20 -13.81 21.21
CA THR A 50 16.18 -12.36 21.37
C THR A 50 16.27 -11.69 20.00
N PRO A 51 15.27 -10.89 19.60
CA PRO A 51 15.30 -10.17 18.33
C PRO A 51 16.46 -9.16 18.32
N ASN A 52 17.21 -9.14 17.23
CA ASN A 52 18.30 -8.19 17.06
C ASN A 52 18.16 -7.45 15.73
N VAL A 53 18.23 -6.13 15.78
CA VAL A 53 18.26 -5.28 14.59
C VAL A 53 19.70 -4.93 14.25
N ARG A 54 20.06 -5.16 12.97
CA ARG A 54 21.40 -4.90 12.43
C ARG A 54 21.43 -3.72 11.48
N ASP A 55 20.38 -3.53 10.69
CA ASP A 55 20.33 -2.47 9.69
C ASP A 55 18.91 -2.07 9.29
N ILE A 56 18.76 -0.90 8.67
CA ILE A 56 17.51 -0.41 8.09
C ILE A 56 17.75 0.22 6.71
N HIS A 57 16.83 -0.02 5.77
CA HIS A 57 16.88 0.53 4.42
C HIS A 57 15.49 1.00 3.94
N PRO A 58 15.38 2.07 3.14
CA PRO A 58 16.45 2.95 2.68
C PRO A 58 17.01 3.87 3.78
N LYS A 59 18.14 4.53 3.50
CA LYS A 59 18.72 5.62 4.32
C LYS A 59 18.15 7.00 3.93
N GLU A 60 16.99 6.99 3.30
CA GLU A 60 16.27 8.18 2.84
C GLU A 60 14.83 8.12 3.37
N LEU A 61 14.33 9.23 3.90
CA LEU A 61 12.95 9.36 4.38
C LEU A 61 12.23 10.47 3.66
N THR A 62 10.91 10.35 3.50
CA THR A 62 10.07 11.45 3.03
C THR A 62 9.59 12.32 4.19
N VAL A 63 9.49 13.64 3.96
CA VAL A 63 8.94 14.58 4.96
C VAL A 63 7.51 14.21 5.39
N HIS A 64 6.68 13.76 4.44
CA HIS A 64 5.30 13.35 4.71
C HIS A 64 5.20 12.00 5.44
N GLY A 65 6.31 11.28 5.60
CA GLY A 65 6.34 9.95 6.19
C GLY A 65 5.76 8.87 5.29
N GLY A 66 5.46 7.72 5.90
CA GLY A 66 4.95 6.54 5.24
C GLY A 66 6.00 5.75 4.45
N THR A 67 7.26 6.22 4.45
CA THR A 67 8.38 5.53 3.81
C THR A 67 8.45 4.10 4.29
N LYS A 68 8.46 3.15 3.36
CA LYS A 68 8.55 1.74 3.70
C LYS A 68 10.00 1.39 4.03
N LEU A 69 10.25 1.14 5.31
CA LEU A 69 11.55 0.67 5.80
C LEU A 69 11.59 -0.85 5.81
N THR A 70 12.70 -1.40 5.33
CA THR A 70 13.12 -2.79 5.46
C THR A 70 14.15 -2.86 6.58
N VAL A 71 13.80 -3.53 7.66
CA VAL A 71 14.64 -3.73 8.83
C VAL A 71 15.27 -5.12 8.72
N VAL A 72 16.59 -5.17 8.80
CA VAL A 72 17.39 -6.39 8.68
C VAL A 72 17.91 -6.78 10.05
N GLY A 73 17.78 -8.06 10.40
CA GLY A 73 18.09 -8.53 11.75
C GLY A 73 18.08 -10.05 11.87
N SER A 74 17.72 -10.53 13.04
CA SER A 74 17.54 -11.96 13.37
C SER A 74 16.41 -12.15 14.38
N ASN A 75 15.86 -13.36 14.40
CA ASN A 75 14.82 -13.83 15.32
C ASN A 75 13.49 -13.05 15.29
N PHE A 76 13.18 -12.34 14.20
CA PHE A 76 11.91 -11.60 14.10
C PHE A 76 10.67 -12.49 14.04
N GLU A 77 10.81 -13.78 13.70
CA GLU A 77 9.66 -14.71 13.61
C GLU A 77 9.05 -15.06 14.97
N ALA A 78 9.76 -14.82 16.07
CA ALA A 78 9.24 -14.99 17.41
C ALA A 78 8.22 -13.87 17.76
N GLU A 79 8.21 -12.76 17.01
CA GLU A 79 7.49 -11.56 17.36
C GLU A 79 6.17 -11.46 16.63
N SER A 80 5.09 -11.37 17.42
CA SER A 80 3.73 -11.22 16.88
C SER A 80 3.37 -9.76 16.58
N ASN A 81 3.95 -8.81 17.31
CA ASN A 81 3.58 -7.40 17.21
C ASN A 81 4.79 -6.45 17.41
N PRO A 82 5.83 -6.55 16.56
CA PRO A 82 6.96 -5.64 16.65
C PRO A 82 6.53 -4.21 16.31
N GLN A 83 7.05 -3.24 17.06
CA GLN A 83 6.79 -1.82 16.81
C GLN A 83 8.10 -1.05 16.64
N MET A 84 8.11 -0.04 15.78
CA MET A 84 9.23 0.88 15.61
C MET A 84 8.92 2.18 16.35
N ASN A 85 9.83 2.60 17.22
CA ASN A 85 9.85 3.97 17.73
C ASN A 85 10.86 4.79 16.90
N LEU A 86 10.52 6.05 16.69
CA LEU A 86 11.39 6.99 15.99
C LEU A 86 11.58 8.20 16.90
N THR A 87 12.82 8.63 17.06
CA THR A 87 13.16 9.87 17.77
C THR A 87 14.01 10.74 16.87
N GLN A 88 13.55 11.96 16.60
CA GLN A 88 14.33 12.99 15.92
C GLN A 88 15.04 13.83 16.98
N LYS A 89 16.37 13.91 16.91
CA LYS A 89 17.16 14.76 17.79
C LYS A 89 16.86 16.24 17.56
N ALA A 90 17.12 17.05 18.58
CA ALA A 90 16.98 18.49 18.48
C ALA A 90 17.82 19.03 17.31
N ILE A 91 17.25 19.95 16.54
CA ILE A 91 17.88 20.56 15.37
C ILE A 91 18.23 21.99 15.73
N SER A 92 19.50 22.36 15.67
CA SER A 92 19.93 23.74 15.88
C SER A 92 20.34 24.40 14.55
N THR A 93 20.15 25.72 14.46
CA THR A 93 20.73 26.49 13.35
C THR A 93 22.25 26.39 13.37
N LEU A 94 22.90 26.59 12.21
CA LEU A 94 24.37 26.61 12.11
C LEU A 94 25.00 27.63 13.07
N ASP A 95 24.30 28.75 13.32
CA ASP A 95 24.73 29.81 14.23
C ASP A 95 24.37 29.52 15.71
N GLY A 96 23.68 28.42 15.99
CA GLY A 96 23.26 27.99 17.34
C GLY A 96 22.19 28.86 18.01
N THR A 97 21.62 29.82 17.28
CA THR A 97 20.69 30.83 17.83
C THR A 97 19.26 30.33 18.01
N LYS A 98 18.87 29.31 17.25
CA LYS A 98 17.55 28.67 17.34
C LYS A 98 17.73 27.17 17.46
N THR A 99 16.84 26.57 18.24
CA THR A 99 16.74 25.13 18.41
C THR A 99 15.30 24.71 18.20
N PHE A 100 15.12 23.68 17.40
CA PHE A 100 13.89 22.93 17.25
C PHE A 100 14.01 21.69 18.14
N ASP A 101 13.05 21.52 19.04
CA ASP A 101 13.16 20.51 20.10
C ASP A 101 13.18 19.07 19.57
N GLU A 102 13.66 18.15 20.40
CA GLU A 102 13.61 16.71 20.13
C GLU A 102 12.14 16.28 19.95
N VAL A 103 11.88 15.50 18.90
CA VAL A 103 10.53 14.97 18.62
C VAL A 103 10.55 13.45 18.82
N LYS A 104 9.72 12.97 19.74
CA LYS A 104 9.45 11.55 19.95
C LYS A 104 8.17 11.17 19.22
N TYR A 105 8.28 10.34 18.20
CA TYR A 105 7.12 9.91 17.43
C TYR A 105 6.44 8.72 18.10
N PRO A 106 5.10 8.59 17.97
CA PRO A 106 4.39 7.41 18.46
C PRO A 106 4.93 6.12 17.81
N PRO A 107 4.96 4.99 18.55
CA PRO A 107 5.33 3.71 17.98
C PRO A 107 4.47 3.34 16.77
N THR A 108 5.10 2.88 15.68
CA THR A 108 4.40 2.41 14.49
C THR A 108 4.52 0.89 14.35
N PRO A 109 3.44 0.19 13.96
CA PRO A 109 3.49 -1.26 13.82
C PRO A 109 4.40 -1.68 12.67
N CYS A 110 5.12 -2.77 12.88
CA CYS A 110 5.93 -3.44 11.87
C CYS A 110 5.31 -4.79 11.49
N SER A 111 5.63 -5.27 10.28
CA SER A 111 5.19 -6.56 9.77
C SER A 111 6.39 -7.44 9.52
N VAL A 112 6.48 -8.59 10.20
CA VAL A 112 7.54 -9.57 10.00
C VAL A 112 7.35 -10.24 8.65
N LEU A 113 8.39 -10.26 7.83
CA LEU A 113 8.38 -10.97 6.55
C LEU A 113 9.01 -12.37 6.69
N LYS A 114 10.10 -12.46 7.45
CA LYS A 114 10.85 -13.70 7.75
C LYS A 114 11.74 -13.47 8.97
N GLN A 115 12.38 -14.53 9.49
CA GLN A 115 13.28 -14.46 10.65
C GLN A 115 14.34 -13.34 10.62
N SER A 116 14.78 -12.89 9.44
CA SER A 116 15.84 -11.90 9.28
C SER A 116 15.37 -10.54 8.75
N GLU A 117 14.07 -10.37 8.47
CA GLU A 117 13.55 -9.18 7.79
C GLU A 117 12.13 -8.85 8.25
N MET A 118 11.91 -7.59 8.60
CA MET A 118 10.58 -7.03 8.86
C MET A 118 10.44 -5.69 8.14
N THR A 119 9.20 -5.25 7.92
CA THR A 119 8.92 -3.96 7.29
C THR A 119 8.15 -3.06 8.22
N CYS A 120 8.58 -1.81 8.33
CA CYS A 120 7.93 -0.76 9.12
C CYS A 120 7.61 0.43 8.21
N LYS A 121 6.72 1.32 8.68
CA LYS A 121 6.47 2.59 8.00
C LYS A 121 6.81 3.75 8.93
N THR A 122 7.43 4.78 8.37
CA THR A 122 7.72 6.00 9.12
C THR A 122 6.46 6.82 9.39
N PRO A 123 6.40 7.52 10.53
CA PRO A 123 5.41 8.55 10.76
C PRO A 123 5.72 9.78 9.88
N GLU A 124 4.76 10.70 9.77
CA GLU A 124 5.00 12.03 9.20
C GLU A 124 6.04 12.78 10.05
N LEU A 125 7.04 13.37 9.38
CA LEU A 125 8.18 13.99 10.05
C LEU A 125 7.89 15.46 10.36
N GLN A 126 8.21 15.87 11.58
CA GLN A 126 8.09 17.25 12.02
C GLN A 126 9.43 17.96 11.82
N LEU A 127 9.50 18.83 10.82
CA LEU A 127 10.71 19.56 10.47
C LEU A 127 10.55 21.06 10.71
N PRO A 128 11.62 21.78 11.11
CA PRO A 128 11.59 23.22 11.18
C PRO A 128 11.44 23.85 9.79
N SER A 129 10.83 25.03 9.76
CA SER A 129 10.68 25.81 8.53
C SER A 129 12.04 26.21 7.95
N SER A 130 12.24 25.94 6.66
CA SER A 130 13.45 26.34 5.93
C SER A 130 13.67 27.86 5.93
N LYS A 131 12.60 28.67 6.05
CA LYS A 131 12.71 30.13 6.19
C LYS A 131 13.36 30.56 7.50
N GLU A 132 13.19 29.76 8.55
CA GLU A 132 13.64 30.10 9.89
C GLU A 132 14.97 29.46 10.28
N PHE A 133 15.22 28.25 9.77
CA PHE A 133 16.38 27.43 10.10
C PHE A 133 17.39 27.30 8.95
N GLY A 134 17.04 27.76 7.74
CA GLY A 134 17.90 27.60 6.57
C GLY A 134 18.16 26.13 6.25
N SER A 135 19.42 25.81 5.92
CA SER A 135 19.87 24.43 5.76
C SER A 135 20.24 23.84 7.12
N PHE A 136 19.68 22.68 7.44
CA PHE A 136 19.94 21.97 8.68
C PHE A 136 20.18 20.48 8.40
N LYS A 137 20.78 19.78 9.36
CA LYS A 137 20.85 18.31 9.39
C LYS A 137 19.97 17.81 10.52
N ALA A 138 19.23 16.74 10.26
CA ALA A 138 18.41 16.07 11.26
C ALA A 138 19.00 14.68 11.52
N GLU A 139 19.17 14.32 12.79
CA GLU A 139 19.60 12.99 13.22
C GLU A 139 18.39 12.22 13.77
N TYR A 140 18.26 10.96 13.36
CA TYR A 140 17.16 10.09 13.75
C TYR A 140 17.68 8.85 14.45
N ARG A 141 17.02 8.48 15.54
CA ARG A 141 17.24 7.23 16.25
C ARG A 141 16.04 6.31 16.09
N PHE A 142 16.31 5.07 15.71
CA PHE A 142 15.31 4.03 15.50
C PHE A 142 15.45 3.02 16.63
N GLY A 143 14.40 2.90 17.43
CA GLY A 143 14.27 1.81 18.39
C GLY A 143 13.18 0.86 17.94
N PHE A 144 13.31 -0.40 18.35
CA PHE A 144 12.37 -1.45 18.03
C PHE A 144 11.91 -2.13 19.30
N ILE A 145 10.60 -2.14 19.50
CA ILE A 145 9.92 -2.70 20.67
C ILE A 145 9.45 -4.09 20.28
N PHE A 146 9.89 -5.09 21.05
CA PHE A 146 9.53 -6.50 20.90
C PHE A 146 8.81 -6.98 22.17
N ASP A 147 7.65 -7.59 22.02
CA ASP A 147 6.79 -7.99 23.14
C ASP A 147 7.30 -9.29 23.79
N GLY A 148 7.44 -9.34 25.11
CA GLY A 148 7.88 -10.55 25.83
C GLY A 148 9.40 -10.70 26.01
N PHE A 149 10.16 -9.78 25.43
CA PHE A 149 11.59 -9.63 25.63
C PHE A 149 11.80 -8.45 26.61
N GLN A 150 12.31 -8.72 27.82
CA GLN A 150 12.71 -7.72 28.82
C GLN A 150 14.21 -7.84 29.10
N GLU A 151 14.99 -6.80 28.82
CA GLU A 151 16.40 -6.76 29.21
C GLU A 151 16.46 -6.40 30.70
N ALA A 152 17.28 -7.13 31.47
CA ALA A 152 17.37 -6.99 32.92
C ALA A 152 17.89 -5.62 33.41
N HIS A 153 18.25 -4.71 32.51
CA HIS A 153 18.83 -3.40 32.83
C HIS A 153 17.93 -2.19 32.59
N ASP A 154 16.73 -2.35 32.00
CA ASP A 154 15.78 -1.25 31.89
C ASP A 154 14.59 -1.49 32.84
N VAL A 155 14.58 -0.73 33.93
CA VAL A 155 13.50 -0.68 34.94
C VAL A 155 12.21 -0.06 34.38
N GLU A 156 12.13 0.15 33.06
CA GLU A 156 10.97 0.76 32.40
C GLU A 156 10.74 0.19 30.99
N GLY A 157 10.37 -1.09 30.91
CA GLY A 157 9.50 -1.63 29.84
C GLY A 157 10.09 -1.82 28.42
N ASN A 158 10.14 -3.09 28.01
CA ASN A 158 10.41 -3.61 26.66
C ASN A 158 11.88 -3.58 26.20
N ILE A 159 12.37 -4.68 25.62
CA ILE A 159 13.66 -4.70 24.91
C ILE A 159 13.55 -3.75 23.72
N THR A 160 14.32 -2.67 23.79
CA THR A 160 14.51 -1.75 22.66
C THR A 160 15.82 -2.06 21.97
N SER A 161 15.79 -2.74 20.82
CA SER A 161 16.95 -2.75 19.94
C SER A 161 17.05 -1.35 19.33
N GLU A 162 18.09 -0.58 19.67
CA GLU A 162 18.33 0.75 19.10
C GLU A 162 19.39 0.68 17.99
N ILE A 163 19.14 1.38 16.89
CA ILE A 163 20.12 1.64 15.85
C ILE A 163 20.12 3.13 15.51
N THR A 164 21.31 3.70 15.42
CA THR A 164 21.52 5.08 14.98
C THR A 164 22.12 5.04 13.58
N VAL A 165 21.45 5.68 12.64
CA VAL A 165 21.88 5.76 11.24
C VAL A 165 21.73 7.19 10.75
N GLU A 166 22.69 7.65 9.94
CA GLU A 166 22.52 8.90 9.23
C GLU A 166 21.48 8.72 8.12
N ILE A 167 20.49 9.61 8.10
CA ILE A 167 19.37 9.58 7.16
C ILE A 167 19.29 10.91 6.43
N THR A 168 19.05 10.82 5.13
CA THR A 168 18.71 11.99 4.31
C THR A 168 17.19 12.13 4.25
N VAL A 169 16.69 13.31 4.61
CA VAL A 169 15.26 13.61 4.45
C VAL A 169 15.04 14.30 3.10
N VAL A 170 14.09 13.78 2.33
CA VAL A 170 13.79 14.21 0.97
C VAL A 170 12.34 14.67 0.89
N GLU A 171 12.10 15.79 0.25
CA GLU A 171 10.76 16.22 -0.15
C GLU A 171 10.49 15.74 -1.58
N LEU A 172 9.38 15.02 -1.77
CA LEU A 172 9.02 14.51 -3.09
C LEU A 172 8.46 15.64 -3.94
N HIS A 173 9.16 15.96 -5.03
CA HIS A 173 8.75 17.00 -5.97
C HIS A 173 7.33 16.77 -6.50
N SER A 174 6.62 17.86 -6.76
CA SER A 174 5.31 17.81 -7.41
C SER A 174 5.44 17.29 -8.84
N ILE A 175 4.53 16.39 -9.21
CA ILE A 175 4.42 15.86 -10.55
C ILE A 175 3.54 16.82 -11.36
N SER A 176 4.01 17.19 -12.56
CA SER A 176 3.22 18.04 -13.44
C SER A 176 1.96 17.31 -13.93
N GLU A 177 0.87 18.05 -14.09
CA GLU A 177 -0.38 17.46 -14.57
C GLU A 177 -0.22 16.99 -16.03
N HIS A 178 -0.44 15.69 -16.23
CA HIS A 178 -0.39 15.03 -17.52
C HIS A 178 -1.77 15.01 -18.18
N HIS A 179 -1.75 15.14 -19.50
CA HIS A 179 -2.92 15.06 -20.34
C HIS A 179 -2.75 13.86 -21.28
N TRP A 180 -3.55 12.82 -21.07
CA TRP A 180 -3.56 11.64 -21.94
C TRP A 180 -4.70 11.73 -22.96
N PRO A 181 -4.52 11.16 -24.17
CA PRO A 181 -5.66 10.86 -25.03
C PRO A 181 -6.55 9.78 -24.37
N PRO A 182 -7.80 9.62 -24.84
CA PRO A 182 -8.66 8.51 -24.41
C PRO A 182 -7.94 7.16 -24.53
N TYR A 183 -8.06 6.35 -23.48
CA TYR A 183 -7.39 5.08 -23.37
C TYR A 183 -8.17 3.98 -24.07
N ASP A 184 -7.54 3.34 -25.05
CA ASP A 184 -8.08 2.15 -25.71
C ASP A 184 -7.61 0.89 -24.97
N ALA A 185 -8.53 0.30 -24.20
CA ALA A 185 -8.26 -0.89 -23.40
C ALA A 185 -7.93 -2.13 -24.24
N THR A 186 -8.38 -2.19 -25.50
CA THR A 186 -8.13 -3.32 -26.41
C THR A 186 -6.66 -3.41 -26.83
N LYS A 187 -6.00 -2.25 -26.96
CA LYS A 187 -4.59 -2.15 -27.37
C LYS A 187 -3.61 -2.50 -26.24
N ARG A 188 -4.05 -2.43 -24.98
CA ARG A 188 -3.24 -2.70 -23.78
C ARG A 188 -1.86 -2.02 -23.79
N GLN A 189 -1.81 -0.78 -24.27
CA GLN A 189 -0.57 0.00 -24.29
C GLN A 189 -0.35 0.65 -22.92
N PRO A 190 0.88 0.71 -22.40
CA PRO A 190 1.15 1.42 -21.16
C PRO A 190 1.15 2.94 -21.37
N LEU A 191 0.63 3.65 -20.38
CA LEU A 191 0.72 5.10 -20.27
C LEU A 191 1.96 5.48 -19.47
N ASN A 192 2.50 6.66 -19.74
CA ASN A 192 3.68 7.18 -19.04
C ASN A 192 3.33 8.35 -18.12
N ILE A 193 4.12 8.48 -17.04
CA ILE A 193 4.13 9.60 -16.10
C ILE A 193 5.59 10.03 -15.93
N GLU A 194 5.90 11.28 -16.23
CA GLU A 194 7.21 11.88 -15.95
C GLU A 194 7.36 12.16 -14.45
N ILE A 195 8.36 11.54 -13.83
CA ILE A 195 8.55 11.58 -12.37
C ILE A 195 9.99 11.19 -12.05
N SER A 196 10.61 11.89 -11.10
CA SER A 196 12.01 11.66 -10.67
C SER A 196 12.09 11.64 -9.14
N TRP A 197 11.51 10.61 -8.52
CA TRP A 197 11.51 10.44 -7.06
C TRP A 197 12.66 9.57 -6.54
N GLY A 198 13.64 9.22 -7.39
CA GLY A 198 14.81 8.43 -6.99
C GLY A 198 14.41 7.07 -6.42
N HIS A 199 14.95 6.72 -5.24
CA HIS A 199 14.66 5.43 -4.60
C HIS A 199 13.15 5.22 -4.38
N PHE A 200 12.39 6.28 -4.05
CA PHE A 200 10.96 6.21 -3.77
C PHE A 200 10.10 5.82 -4.98
N GLN A 201 10.65 5.82 -6.21
CA GLN A 201 9.94 5.27 -7.37
C GLN A 201 9.65 3.76 -7.24
N HIS A 202 10.46 3.02 -6.48
CA HIS A 202 10.25 1.58 -6.28
C HIS A 202 9.01 1.30 -5.41
N GLU A 203 8.69 2.20 -4.46
CA GLU A 203 7.48 2.12 -3.64
C GLU A 203 6.28 2.84 -4.25
N ALA A 204 6.46 3.55 -5.37
CA ALA A 204 5.40 4.28 -6.02
C ALA A 204 4.25 3.35 -6.46
N VAL A 205 3.03 3.82 -6.22
CA VAL A 205 1.78 3.18 -6.60
C VAL A 205 0.98 4.15 -7.44
N VAL A 206 0.60 3.73 -8.64
CA VAL A 206 -0.33 4.46 -9.51
C VAL A 206 -1.74 3.93 -9.25
N ARG A 207 -2.70 4.84 -9.10
CA ARG A 207 -4.13 4.54 -9.00
C ARG A 207 -4.88 5.29 -10.09
N VAL A 208 -5.84 4.62 -10.72
CA VAL A 208 -6.80 5.22 -11.63
C VAL A 208 -8.18 4.97 -11.04
N GLY A 209 -8.96 6.03 -10.84
CA GLY A 209 -10.30 5.93 -10.25
C GLY A 209 -10.33 5.21 -8.90
N GLY A 210 -9.28 5.36 -8.10
CA GLY A 210 -9.09 4.69 -6.81
C GLY A 210 -8.53 3.26 -6.87
N ILE A 211 -8.50 2.62 -8.05
CA ILE A 211 -8.01 1.26 -8.23
C ILE A 211 -6.52 1.26 -8.58
N ARG A 212 -5.76 0.37 -7.94
CA ARG A 212 -4.32 0.21 -8.19
C ARG A 212 -4.06 -0.29 -9.61
N SER A 213 -3.26 0.47 -10.36
CA SER A 213 -2.82 0.12 -11.71
C SER A 213 -1.57 -0.77 -11.68
N ASN A 214 -1.36 -1.52 -12.76
CA ASN A 214 -0.15 -2.34 -12.90
C ASN A 214 0.99 -1.48 -13.45
N ILE A 215 2.11 -1.39 -12.73
CA ILE A 215 3.30 -0.67 -13.20
C ILE A 215 4.16 -1.63 -14.00
N THR A 216 4.25 -1.41 -15.31
CA THR A 216 5.00 -2.27 -16.22
C THR A 216 6.49 -2.00 -16.15
N GLU A 217 6.89 -0.73 -16.04
CA GLU A 217 8.30 -0.35 -15.94
C GLU A 217 8.50 0.84 -15.01
N ARG A 218 9.66 0.84 -14.35
CA ARG A 218 10.13 1.94 -13.50
C ARG A 218 11.47 2.43 -14.03
N LEU A 219 11.52 3.69 -14.45
CA LEU A 219 12.70 4.34 -14.97
C LEU A 219 13.02 5.57 -14.11
N VAL A 220 14.27 6.01 -14.15
CA VAL A 220 14.77 7.10 -13.29
C VAL A 220 13.93 8.39 -13.42
N ASN A 221 13.42 8.69 -14.62
CA ASN A 221 12.66 9.90 -14.91
C ASN A 221 11.21 9.66 -15.35
N ARG A 222 10.73 8.40 -15.34
CA ARG A 222 9.35 8.09 -15.72
C ARG A 222 8.86 6.75 -15.17
N LEU A 223 7.55 6.64 -15.00
CA LEU A 223 6.86 5.38 -14.71
C LEU A 223 5.96 5.01 -15.89
N LEU A 224 5.96 3.72 -16.25
CA LEU A 224 5.00 3.17 -17.22
C LEU A 224 3.97 2.32 -16.47
N PHE A 225 2.69 2.54 -16.74
CA PHE A 225 1.62 1.80 -16.09
C PHE A 225 0.52 1.43 -17.08
N LEU A 226 -0.15 0.31 -16.81
CA LEU A 226 -1.36 -0.12 -17.48
C LEU A 226 -2.56 0.27 -16.60
N PRO A 227 -3.45 1.14 -17.09
CA PRO A 227 -4.72 1.41 -16.46
C PRO A 227 -5.52 0.12 -16.21
N PRO A 228 -6.30 0.04 -15.12
CA PRO A 228 -7.24 -1.05 -14.90
C PRO A 228 -8.39 -1.00 -15.93
N ASP A 229 -9.20 -2.04 -15.94
CA ASP A 229 -10.42 -2.07 -16.76
C ASP A 229 -11.45 -1.06 -16.24
N GLU A 230 -12.11 -0.32 -17.14
CA GLU A 230 -13.04 0.77 -16.79
C GLU A 230 -14.19 0.26 -15.92
N ALA A 231 -14.68 -0.96 -16.20
CA ALA A 231 -15.75 -1.59 -15.43
C ALA A 231 -15.43 -1.82 -13.94
N GLN A 232 -14.16 -1.74 -13.55
CA GLN A 232 -13.71 -1.91 -12.16
C GLN A 232 -13.60 -0.59 -11.40
N LEU A 233 -13.70 0.54 -12.11
CA LEU A 233 -13.47 1.85 -11.53
C LEU A 233 -14.67 2.30 -10.70
N ASN A 234 -14.38 3.06 -9.64
CA ASN A 234 -15.44 3.63 -8.82
C ASN A 234 -16.08 4.82 -9.57
N PRO A 235 -17.40 4.82 -9.85
CA PRO A 235 -18.07 5.95 -10.51
C PRO A 235 -18.02 7.25 -9.69
N GLU A 236 -17.79 7.20 -8.38
CA GLU A 236 -17.61 8.39 -7.53
C GLU A 236 -16.21 9.01 -7.62
N SER A 237 -15.28 8.37 -8.35
CA SER A 237 -13.89 8.83 -8.53
C SER A 237 -13.69 9.84 -9.68
N GLY A 238 -14.74 10.60 -9.99
CA GLY A 238 -14.75 11.56 -11.09
C GLY A 238 -13.63 12.59 -10.98
N CYS A 239 -13.02 12.92 -12.11
CA CYS A 239 -11.95 13.89 -12.20
C CYS A 239 -12.50 15.28 -12.50
N LYS A 240 -12.18 16.27 -11.64
CA LYS A 240 -12.55 17.69 -11.84
C LYS A 240 -14.06 17.88 -12.16
N ASN A 241 -14.93 17.16 -11.46
CA ASN A 241 -16.40 17.16 -11.62
C ASN A 241 -16.93 16.54 -12.93
N SER A 242 -16.08 15.88 -13.72
CA SER A 242 -16.53 15.02 -14.82
C SER A 242 -16.73 13.60 -14.32
N ASN A 243 -17.89 13.02 -14.62
CA ASN A 243 -18.19 11.61 -14.33
C ASN A 243 -17.65 10.66 -15.41
N GLU A 244 -17.21 11.19 -16.55
CA GLU A 244 -16.66 10.42 -17.67
C GLU A 244 -15.14 10.32 -17.61
N ALA A 245 -14.50 11.06 -16.71
CA ALA A 245 -13.06 11.06 -16.52
C ALA A 245 -12.71 10.59 -15.11
N HIS A 246 -11.67 9.78 -14.98
CA HIS A 246 -11.20 9.22 -13.72
C HIS A 246 -9.92 9.88 -13.27
N SER A 247 -9.78 10.13 -11.96
CA SER A 247 -8.53 10.70 -11.43
C SER A 247 -7.39 9.68 -11.56
N VAL A 248 -6.23 10.18 -11.99
CA VAL A 248 -4.97 9.42 -11.93
C VAL A 248 -4.15 9.99 -10.79
N GLU A 249 -3.77 9.13 -9.86
CA GLU A 249 -3.07 9.48 -8.63
C GLU A 249 -1.79 8.66 -8.50
N VAL A 250 -0.71 9.29 -8.08
CA VAL A 250 0.57 8.65 -7.78
C VAL A 250 0.89 8.87 -6.33
N ALA A 251 1.13 7.77 -5.61
CA ALA A 251 1.47 7.81 -4.20
C ALA A 251 2.77 7.09 -3.90
N ALA A 252 3.59 7.66 -3.01
CA ALA A 252 4.76 7.05 -2.40
C ALA A 252 4.85 7.54 -0.95
N GLY A 253 5.13 6.64 -0.01
CA GLY A 253 4.89 6.86 1.41
C GLY A 253 3.46 7.35 1.69
N ASN A 254 3.34 8.46 2.44
CA ASN A 254 2.09 9.16 2.69
C ASN A 254 1.80 10.27 1.66
N THR A 255 2.73 10.55 0.75
CA THR A 255 2.51 11.52 -0.33
C THR A 255 1.55 10.92 -1.33
N ASN A 256 0.45 11.62 -1.63
CA ASN A 256 -0.46 11.28 -2.72
C ASN A 256 -0.66 12.53 -3.59
N GLN A 257 -0.42 12.40 -4.90
CA GLN A 257 -0.55 13.50 -5.85
C GLN A 257 -1.46 13.09 -7.01
N ARG A 258 -2.43 13.94 -7.34
CA ARG A 258 -3.20 13.81 -8.59
C ARG A 258 -2.34 14.29 -9.75
N VAL A 259 -2.13 13.41 -10.71
CA VAL A 259 -1.24 13.65 -11.85
C VAL A 259 -2.00 13.86 -13.17
N GLY A 260 -3.32 13.71 -13.17
CA GLY A 260 -4.16 14.06 -14.32
C GLY A 260 -5.52 13.35 -14.28
N CYS A 261 -6.22 13.41 -15.42
CA CYS A 261 -7.49 12.74 -15.63
C CYS A 261 -7.38 11.78 -16.82
N LEU A 262 -7.95 10.59 -16.69
CA LEU A 262 -7.99 9.58 -17.76
C LEU A 262 -9.42 9.31 -18.18
N THR A 263 -9.66 9.30 -19.49
CA THR A 263 -10.91 8.84 -20.11
C THR A 263 -10.64 7.56 -20.89
N TYR A 264 -11.66 6.74 -21.11
CA TYR A 264 -11.56 5.53 -21.92
C TYR A 264 -12.23 5.77 -23.29
N ASP A 265 -11.69 5.14 -24.32
CA ASP A 265 -12.36 5.08 -25.62
C ASP A 265 -13.54 4.11 -25.47
N PRO A 266 -14.79 4.51 -25.76
CA PRO A 266 -15.92 3.60 -25.70
C PRO A 266 -15.65 2.40 -26.61
N ASP A 267 -15.72 1.20 -26.04
CA ASP A 267 -15.55 -0.02 -26.81
C ASP A 267 -16.51 -0.01 -28.03
N ASP A 268 -15.94 -0.24 -29.20
CA ASP A 268 -16.68 -0.29 -30.48
C ASP A 268 -17.72 -1.45 -30.49
N ASP A 269 -17.64 -2.34 -29.49
CA ASP A 269 -18.58 -3.44 -29.23
C ASP A 269 -19.90 -2.99 -28.57
N THR A 270 -20.13 -1.69 -28.39
CA THR A 270 -21.43 -1.20 -27.92
C THR A 270 -22.54 -1.48 -28.95
N PRO A 271 -23.58 -2.29 -28.63
CA PRO A 271 -24.63 -2.67 -29.58
C PRO A 271 -25.47 -1.48 -30.09
N LEU A 272 -25.37 -0.30 -29.45
CA LEU A 272 -26.07 0.92 -29.85
C LEU A 272 -25.65 1.43 -31.24
N ARG A 273 -24.37 1.28 -31.64
CA ARG A 273 -23.94 1.66 -32.99
C ARG A 273 -24.41 0.66 -34.05
N MET A 274 -24.45 -0.64 -33.74
CA MET A 274 -25.10 -1.62 -34.62
C MET A 274 -26.60 -1.31 -34.81
N ILE A 275 -27.31 -0.96 -33.73
CA ILE A 275 -28.74 -0.60 -33.81
C ILE A 275 -28.96 0.62 -34.73
N LEU A 276 -28.10 1.63 -34.66
CA LEU A 276 -28.17 2.79 -35.55
C LEU A 276 -27.91 2.42 -37.02
N VAL A 277 -26.94 1.54 -37.29
CA VAL A 277 -26.66 1.07 -38.67
C VAL A 277 -27.83 0.24 -39.22
N PHE A 278 -28.40 -0.67 -38.42
CA PHE A 278 -29.58 -1.44 -38.85
C PHE A 278 -30.82 -0.57 -39.05
N ALA A 279 -31.03 0.46 -38.23
CA ALA A 279 -32.14 1.40 -38.38
C ALA A 279 -32.02 2.21 -39.69
N VAL A 280 -30.82 2.70 -40.00
CA VAL A 280 -30.55 3.45 -41.25
C VAL A 280 -30.69 2.54 -42.47
N CYS A 281 -30.14 1.34 -42.44
CA CYS A 281 -30.28 0.36 -43.52
C CYS A 281 -31.75 -0.07 -43.72
N GLY A 282 -32.51 -0.25 -42.64
CA GLY A 282 -33.93 -0.59 -42.69
C GLY A 282 -34.78 0.49 -43.35
N VAL A 283 -34.56 1.76 -43.00
CA VAL A 283 -35.28 2.90 -43.61
C VAL A 283 -34.96 3.01 -45.10
N VAL A 284 -33.69 2.88 -45.50
CA VAL A 284 -33.29 2.94 -46.91
C VAL A 284 -33.93 1.81 -47.72
N ALA A 285 -33.96 0.58 -47.19
CA ALA A 285 -34.60 -0.56 -47.86
C ALA A 285 -36.10 -0.33 -48.09
N VAL A 286 -36.82 0.21 -47.09
CA VAL A 286 -38.26 0.51 -47.22
C VAL A 286 -38.50 1.58 -48.29
N VAL A 287 -37.69 2.64 -48.32
CA VAL A 287 -37.81 3.70 -49.34
C VAL A 287 -37.59 3.16 -50.75
N VAL A 288 -36.62 2.26 -50.94
CA VAL A 288 -36.36 1.63 -52.24
C VAL A 288 -37.54 0.75 -52.67
N VAL A 289 -38.10 -0.07 -51.77
CA VAL A 289 -39.25 -0.92 -52.08
C VAL A 289 -40.49 -0.09 -52.44
N VAL A 290 -40.79 0.96 -51.67
CA VAL A 290 -41.91 1.87 -51.96
C VAL A 290 -41.72 2.57 -53.31
N SER A 291 -40.50 2.96 -53.64
CA SER A 291 -40.18 3.58 -54.94
C SER A 291 -40.38 2.61 -56.10
N ILE A 292 -40.00 1.34 -55.95
CA ILE A 292 -40.23 0.29 -56.95
C ILE A 292 -41.74 0.04 -57.14
N ILE A 293 -42.50 -0.05 -56.04
CA ILE A 293 -43.95 -0.24 -56.10
C ILE A 293 -44.64 0.95 -56.78
N ALA A 294 -44.26 2.18 -56.42
CA ALA A 294 -44.77 3.39 -57.05
C ALA A 294 -44.46 3.42 -58.55
N PHE A 295 -43.25 3.04 -58.95
CA PHE A 295 -42.85 2.93 -60.35
C PHE A 295 -43.72 1.91 -61.10
N TYR A 296 -43.97 0.74 -60.49
CA TYR A 296 -44.83 -0.30 -61.08
C TYR A 296 -46.27 0.17 -61.27
N ILE A 297 -46.82 0.91 -60.31
CA ILE A 297 -48.18 1.46 -60.39
C ILE A 297 -48.28 2.52 -61.49
N VAL A 298 -47.29 3.41 -61.62
CA VAL A 298 -47.25 4.43 -62.68
C VAL A 298 -47.12 3.77 -64.05
N GLN A 299 -46.25 2.78 -64.20
CA GLN A 299 -46.07 2.07 -65.47
C GLN A 299 -47.34 1.31 -65.87
N LYS A 300 -48.05 0.70 -64.91
CA LYS A 300 -49.33 0.03 -65.15
C LYS A 300 -50.46 1.01 -65.51
N ARG A 301 -50.48 2.22 -64.94
CA ARG A 301 -51.44 3.27 -65.35
C ARG A 301 -51.16 3.76 -66.77
N LYS A 302 -49.88 3.98 -67.11
CA LYS A 302 -49.48 4.41 -68.45
C LYS A 302 -49.83 3.40 -69.55
N ASN A 303 -49.88 2.10 -69.22
CA ASN A 303 -50.34 1.05 -70.14
C ASN A 303 -51.87 0.90 -70.21
N LYS A 304 -52.64 1.56 -69.33
CA LYS A 304 -54.11 1.57 -69.37
C LYS A 304 -54.71 2.77 -70.10
N ASP A 305 -53.96 3.86 -70.23
CA ASP A 305 -54.40 5.08 -70.92
C ASP A 305 -54.02 5.09 -72.42
N GLY A 306 -53.66 3.91 -72.97
CA GLY A 306 -53.22 3.71 -74.36
C GLY A 306 -54.09 2.75 -75.18
N GLU A 307 -55.31 2.46 -74.73
CA GLU A 307 -56.35 1.74 -75.49
C GLU A 307 -57.56 2.65 -75.74
#